data_AF-A0A2W6C6H0-F1
#
_entry.id   AF-A0A2W6C6H0-F1
#
_cell.length_a   1.000
_cell.length_b   1.000
_cell.length_c   1.000
_cell.angle_alpha   90.00
_cell.angle_beta   90.00
_cell.angle_gamma   90.00
#
_symmetry.space_group_name_H-M   'P 1'
#
loop_
_entity.id
_entity.type
_entity.pdbx_description
1 polymer ?
#
loop_
_entity_poly.entity_id
_entity_poly.type
_entity_poly.pdbx_seq_one_letter_code
_entity_poly.pdbx_strand_id
1 'polypeptide(L)'
;MAALGGLGVGALVLTRRRRRNRQLQLARAKVMPYYDQLANEINTLDPKDVDRARQALSDASERFTSAGSQLASADGVEQYDIARRTVLEGLYATRTARESLGMDPGPSLPPVEESQHEQLSAPQQVTVRGQQFQGYPGYTPGAPYYFGGDWGVPGGWYGTPFWETMLLGSVLGAGMYGGGMFGGGTFGGGYGMGYDEGYEAGQDADSGGSDGGNADGGDFGGGGDFGGGGDFGGGD
;
A
#
# COMPACT_ATOMS: atom_id res chain seq x y z
N MET A 1 -44.99 -21.47 -0.05
CA MET A 1 -44.56 -20.09 -0.29
C MET A 1 -43.14 -19.74 0.20
N ALA A 2 -42.40 -20.63 0.90
CA ALA A 2 -41.05 -20.32 1.42
C ALA A 2 -39.88 -20.50 0.43
N ALA A 3 -40.07 -21.29 -0.64
CA ALA A 3 -38.99 -21.62 -1.58
C ALA A 3 -38.57 -20.46 -2.52
N LEU A 4 -39.48 -19.51 -2.80
CA LEU A 4 -39.20 -18.36 -3.67
C LEU A 4 -38.35 -17.28 -2.97
N GLY A 5 -38.45 -17.15 -1.65
CA GLY A 5 -37.66 -16.19 -0.86
C GLY A 5 -36.17 -16.56 -0.81
N GLY A 6 -35.84 -17.84 -0.64
CA GLY A 6 -34.45 -18.32 -0.57
C GLY A 6 -33.69 -18.20 -1.90
N LEU A 7 -34.36 -18.47 -3.03
CA LEU A 7 -33.78 -18.32 -4.37
C LEU A 7 -33.53 -16.84 -4.74
N GLY A 8 -34.47 -15.94 -4.39
CA GLY A 8 -34.30 -14.51 -4.60
C GLY A 8 -33.16 -13.90 -3.77
N VAL A 9 -33.05 -14.29 -2.50
CA VAL A 9 -31.97 -13.83 -1.61
C VAL A 9 -30.61 -14.41 -2.07
N GLY A 10 -30.55 -15.70 -2.44
CA GLY A 10 -29.33 -16.32 -2.96
C GLY A 10 -28.82 -15.68 -4.25
N ALA A 11 -29.71 -15.39 -5.21
CA ALA A 11 -29.36 -14.70 -6.45
C ALA A 11 -28.86 -13.26 -6.19
N LEU A 12 -29.44 -12.55 -5.22
CA LEU A 12 -29.03 -11.20 -4.84
C LEU A 12 -27.66 -11.17 -4.15
N VAL A 13 -27.35 -12.13 -3.29
CA VAL A 13 -26.02 -12.25 -2.67
C VAL A 13 -24.94 -12.58 -3.70
N LEU A 14 -25.21 -13.53 -4.61
CA LEU A 14 -24.27 -13.91 -5.67
C LEU A 14 -23.99 -12.75 -6.65
N THR A 15 -25.03 -12.01 -7.05
CA THR A 15 -24.86 -10.85 -7.93
C THR A 15 -24.08 -9.71 -7.28
N ARG A 16 -24.30 -9.42 -5.99
CA ARG A 16 -23.50 -8.45 -5.22
C ARG A 16 -22.03 -8.88 -5.13
N ARG A 17 -21.76 -10.16 -4.83
CA ARG A 17 -20.39 -10.69 -4.77
C ARG A 17 -19.66 -10.59 -6.10
N ARG A 18 -20.33 -10.93 -7.21
CA ARG A 18 -19.76 -10.79 -8.56
C ARG A 18 -19.42 -9.34 -8.90
N ARG A 19 -20.30 -8.39 -8.54
CA ARG A 19 -20.05 -6.94 -8.75
C ARG A 19 -18.85 -6.47 -7.94
N ARG A 20 -18.78 -6.82 -6.65
CA ARG A 20 -17.64 -6.48 -5.78
C ARG A 20 -16.34 -7.05 -6.35
N ASN A 21 -16.32 -8.33 -6.72
CA ASN A 21 -15.13 -8.96 -7.29
C ASN A 21 -14.68 -8.26 -8.58
N ARG A 22 -15.62 -7.89 -9.45
CA ARG A 22 -15.31 -7.15 -10.69
C ARG A 22 -14.73 -5.77 -10.38
N GLN A 23 -15.27 -5.05 -9.40
CA GLN A 23 -14.73 -3.75 -8.97
C GLN A 23 -13.30 -3.89 -8.43
N LEU A 24 -13.03 -4.90 -7.60
CA LEU A 24 -11.68 -5.16 -7.09
C LEU A 24 -10.69 -5.51 -8.20
N GLN A 25 -11.10 -6.36 -9.15
CA GLN A 25 -10.27 -6.69 -10.32
C GLN A 25 -9.96 -5.46 -11.16
N LEU A 26 -10.95 -4.59 -11.39
CA LEU A 26 -10.75 -3.35 -12.12
C LEU A 26 -9.86 -2.38 -11.35
N ALA A 27 -10.02 -2.26 -10.03
CA ALA A 27 -9.16 -1.41 -9.20
C ALA A 27 -7.71 -1.91 -9.25
N ARG A 28 -7.47 -3.21 -9.06
CA ARG A 28 -6.15 -3.82 -9.20
C ARG A 28 -5.54 -3.59 -10.59
N ALA A 29 -6.33 -3.78 -11.65
CA ALA A 29 -5.87 -3.58 -13.02
C ALA A 29 -5.44 -2.14 -13.32
N LYS A 30 -5.95 -1.14 -12.58
CA LYS A 30 -5.50 0.26 -12.70
C LYS A 30 -4.13 0.52 -12.06
N VAL A 31 -3.64 -0.39 -11.21
CA VAL A 31 -2.37 -0.22 -10.47
C VAL A 31 -1.25 -1.04 -11.10
N MET A 32 -1.52 -2.30 -11.43
CA MET A 32 -0.48 -3.26 -11.84
C MET A 32 0.43 -2.77 -12.98
N PRO A 33 -0.07 -2.17 -14.08
CA PRO A 33 0.81 -1.70 -15.16
C PRO A 33 1.85 -0.67 -14.69
N TYR A 34 1.47 0.22 -13.77
CA TYR A 34 2.37 1.22 -13.21
C TYR A 34 3.35 0.60 -12.20
N TYR A 35 2.90 -0.40 -11.45
CA TYR A 35 3.76 -1.12 -10.50
C TYR A 35 4.86 -1.89 -11.23
N ASP A 36 4.49 -2.59 -12.31
CA ASP A 36 5.44 -3.32 -13.16
C ASP A 36 6.41 -2.36 -13.87
N GLN A 37 5.91 -1.20 -14.33
CA GLN A 37 6.76 -0.14 -14.86
C GLN A 37 7.76 0.37 -13.82
N LEU A 38 7.30 0.66 -12.60
CA LEU A 38 8.17 1.13 -11.51
C LEU A 38 9.25 0.09 -11.19
N ALA A 39 8.87 -1.19 -11.10
CA ALA A 39 9.79 -2.30 -10.90
C ALA A 39 10.88 -2.33 -12.00
N ASN A 40 10.49 -2.11 -13.25
CA ASN A 40 11.45 -2.08 -14.35
C ASN A 40 12.40 -0.88 -14.24
N GLU A 41 11.90 0.33 -13.97
CA GLU A 41 12.75 1.53 -13.87
C GLU A 41 13.78 1.41 -12.73
N ILE A 42 13.38 0.96 -11.53
CA ILE A 42 14.31 0.82 -10.41
C ILE A 42 15.40 -0.23 -10.64
N ASN A 43 15.11 -1.28 -11.43
CA ASN A 43 16.06 -2.35 -11.72
C ASN A 43 16.99 -2.03 -12.89
N THR A 44 16.64 -1.05 -13.73
CA THR A 44 17.37 -0.76 -14.98
C THR A 44 18.09 0.59 -14.99
N LEU A 45 17.65 1.56 -14.18
CA LEU A 45 18.29 2.86 -14.08
C LEU A 45 19.53 2.80 -13.19
N ASP A 46 20.69 3.14 -13.77
CA ASP A 46 21.92 3.38 -13.02
C ASP A 46 22.04 4.89 -12.68
N PRO A 47 22.08 5.28 -11.38
CA PRO A 47 22.21 6.67 -10.98
C PRO A 47 23.58 7.29 -11.32
N LYS A 48 24.60 6.48 -11.67
CA LYS A 48 25.98 6.93 -11.89
C LYS A 48 26.45 7.79 -10.70
N ASP A 49 27.22 8.84 -10.97
CA ASP A 49 27.70 9.81 -9.98
C ASP A 49 26.76 11.03 -9.81
N VAL A 50 25.47 10.89 -10.14
CA VAL A 50 24.49 11.99 -10.03
C VAL A 50 23.70 11.83 -8.73
N ASP A 51 24.06 12.61 -7.70
CA ASP A 51 23.44 12.52 -6.36
C ASP A 51 21.92 12.71 -6.39
N ARG A 52 21.43 13.66 -7.21
CA ARG A 52 19.99 13.90 -7.39
C ARG A 52 19.27 12.65 -7.94
N ALA A 53 19.90 11.94 -8.89
CA ALA A 53 19.33 10.71 -9.44
C ALA A 53 19.39 9.58 -8.42
N ARG A 54 20.48 9.46 -7.65
CA ARG A 54 20.62 8.47 -6.57
C ARG A 54 19.52 8.63 -5.52
N GLN A 55 19.28 9.84 -5.05
CA GLN A 55 18.22 10.12 -4.08
C GLN A 55 16.84 9.80 -4.66
N ALA A 56 16.56 10.23 -5.90
CA ALA A 56 15.29 9.95 -6.53
C ALA A 56 15.02 8.44 -6.74
N LEU A 57 16.05 7.65 -7.08
CA LEU A 57 15.92 6.19 -7.17
C LEU A 57 15.78 5.52 -5.80
N SER A 58 16.37 6.08 -4.74
CA SER A 58 16.14 5.65 -3.36
C SER A 58 14.67 5.83 -2.98
N ASP A 59 14.14 7.05 -3.15
CA ASP A 59 12.73 7.37 -2.90
C ASP A 59 11.82 6.44 -3.71
N ALA A 60 12.13 6.21 -5.01
CA ALA A 60 11.37 5.30 -5.86
C ALA A 60 11.35 3.85 -5.35
N SER A 61 12.49 3.36 -4.84
CA SER A 61 12.62 2.00 -4.31
C SER A 61 11.85 1.80 -3.00
N GLU A 62 11.82 2.82 -2.14
CA GLU A 62 10.98 2.85 -0.96
C GLU A 62 9.50 2.77 -1.35
N ARG A 63 9.08 3.61 -2.30
CA ARG A 63 7.69 3.59 -2.82
C ARG A 63 7.32 2.26 -3.46
N PHE A 64 8.23 1.63 -4.19
CA PHE A 64 8.00 0.29 -4.74
C PHE A 64 7.73 -0.74 -3.63
N THR A 65 8.55 -0.74 -2.58
CA THR A 65 8.40 -1.64 -1.43
C THR A 65 7.08 -1.39 -0.68
N SER A 66 6.76 -0.13 -0.40
CA SER A 66 5.50 0.26 0.25
C SER A 66 4.27 -0.09 -0.61
N ALA A 67 4.33 0.14 -1.91
CA ALA A 67 3.26 -0.24 -2.83
C ALA A 67 3.07 -1.76 -2.88
N GLY A 68 4.16 -2.53 -2.85
CA GLY A 68 4.12 -3.98 -2.82
C GLY A 68 3.37 -4.52 -1.59
N SER A 69 3.65 -3.98 -0.40
CA SER A 69 2.94 -4.38 0.83
C SER A 69 1.47 -3.95 0.84
N GLN A 70 1.17 -2.76 0.32
CA GLN A 70 -0.20 -2.26 0.16
C GLN A 70 -0.99 -3.15 -0.81
N LEU A 71 -0.42 -3.51 -1.96
CA LEU A 71 -1.05 -4.39 -2.95
C LEU A 71 -1.29 -5.81 -2.42
N ALA A 72 -0.34 -6.35 -1.64
CA ALA A 72 -0.46 -7.68 -1.04
C ALA A 72 -1.60 -7.76 -0.02
N SER A 73 -1.88 -6.67 0.69
CA SER A 73 -2.93 -6.59 1.72
C SER A 73 -4.26 -5.99 1.24
N ALA A 74 -4.34 -5.46 0.01
CA ALA A 74 -5.51 -4.76 -0.49
C ALA A 74 -6.73 -5.67 -0.78
N ASP A 75 -7.83 -5.39 -0.08
CA ASP A 75 -9.12 -6.11 -0.18
C ASP A 75 -10.33 -5.20 -0.52
N GLY A 76 -10.06 -3.94 -0.83
CA GLY A 76 -11.03 -2.91 -1.21
C GLY A 76 -10.50 -1.95 -2.28
N VAL A 77 -11.42 -1.22 -2.91
CA VAL A 77 -11.09 -0.28 -4.00
C VAL A 77 -10.18 0.85 -3.49
N GLU A 78 -10.49 1.39 -2.32
CA GLU A 78 -9.71 2.47 -1.68
C GLU A 78 -8.27 2.04 -1.40
N GLN A 79 -8.05 0.81 -0.95
CA GLN A 79 -6.71 0.26 -0.71
C GLN A 79 -5.90 0.15 -2.01
N TYR A 80 -6.54 -0.25 -3.12
CA TYR A 80 -5.88 -0.21 -4.44
C TYR A 80 -5.60 1.22 -4.90
N ASP A 81 -6.48 2.18 -4.61
CA ASP A 81 -6.25 3.58 -4.96
C ASP A 81 -5.08 4.18 -4.14
N ILE A 82 -4.94 3.81 -2.86
CA ILE A 82 -3.76 4.15 -2.04
C ILE A 82 -2.49 3.56 -2.66
N ALA A 83 -2.51 2.27 -3.01
CA ALA A 83 -1.37 1.64 -3.69
C ALA A 83 -1.01 2.34 -5.00
N ARG A 84 -2.02 2.74 -5.79
CA ARG A 84 -1.82 3.51 -7.03
C ARG A 84 -1.10 4.83 -6.77
N ARG A 85 -1.50 5.58 -5.74
CA ARG A 85 -0.84 6.85 -5.36
C ARG A 85 0.63 6.61 -5.06
N THR A 86 0.94 5.64 -4.20
CA THR A 86 2.32 5.26 -3.84
C THR A 86 3.16 4.89 -5.07
N VAL A 87 2.61 4.09 -5.98
CA VAL A 87 3.31 3.72 -7.23
C VAL A 87 3.59 4.95 -8.11
N LEU A 88 2.61 5.83 -8.26
CA LEU A 88 2.78 7.05 -9.06
C LEU A 88 3.82 7.97 -8.45
N GLU A 89 3.88 8.13 -7.13
CA GLU A 89 4.95 8.86 -6.45
C GLU A 89 6.34 8.29 -6.81
N GLY A 90 6.49 6.97 -6.78
CA GLY A 90 7.72 6.31 -7.22
C GLY A 90 8.03 6.56 -8.70
N LEU A 91 7.04 6.54 -9.58
CA LEU A 91 7.24 6.83 -11.01
C LEU A 91 7.65 8.29 -11.25
N TYR A 92 7.08 9.26 -10.54
CA TYR A 92 7.54 10.66 -10.62
C TYR A 92 9.00 10.80 -10.14
N ALA A 93 9.40 10.01 -9.14
CA ALA A 93 10.78 9.96 -8.69
C ALA A 93 11.72 9.37 -9.77
N THR A 94 11.39 8.23 -10.38
CA THR A 94 12.19 7.65 -11.49
C THR A 94 12.28 8.59 -12.69
N ARG A 95 11.18 9.31 -13.02
CA ARG A 95 11.19 10.35 -14.05
C ARG A 95 12.22 11.43 -13.75
N THR A 96 12.26 11.91 -12.51
CA THR A 96 13.24 12.93 -12.07
C THR A 96 14.67 12.40 -12.09
N ALA A 97 14.87 11.11 -11.81
CA ALA A 97 16.17 10.46 -11.97
C ALA A 97 16.61 10.47 -13.44
N ARG A 98 15.72 10.09 -14.37
CA ARG A 98 15.99 10.12 -15.82
C ARG A 98 16.34 11.52 -16.31
N GLU A 99 15.59 12.54 -15.89
CA GLU A 99 15.88 13.94 -16.21
C GLU A 99 17.26 14.38 -15.69
N SER A 100 17.58 14.00 -14.45
CA SER A 100 18.87 14.31 -13.82
C SER A 100 20.04 13.61 -14.52
N LEU A 101 19.79 12.46 -15.16
CA LEU A 101 20.76 11.72 -15.97
C LEU A 101 20.84 12.21 -17.42
N GLY A 102 20.06 13.23 -17.81
CA GLY A 102 19.99 13.73 -19.18
C GLY A 102 19.31 12.76 -20.15
N MET A 103 18.49 11.84 -19.64
CA MET A 103 17.73 10.88 -20.44
C MET A 103 16.35 11.44 -20.78
N ASP A 104 15.70 10.85 -21.80
CA ASP A 104 14.27 11.10 -22.03
C ASP A 104 13.47 10.67 -20.79
N PRO A 105 12.70 11.58 -20.15
CA PRO A 105 11.89 11.26 -18.99
C PRO A 105 10.73 10.29 -19.28
N GLY A 106 10.43 10.03 -20.55
CA GLY A 106 9.35 9.13 -20.96
C GLY A 106 7.99 9.82 -21.00
N PRO A 107 6.91 9.05 -21.23
CA PRO A 107 5.56 9.61 -21.39
C PRO A 107 5.09 10.33 -20.12
N SER A 108 4.18 11.28 -20.29
CA SER A 108 3.55 11.99 -19.18
C SER A 108 2.80 11.00 -18.28
N LEU A 109 3.05 11.09 -16.98
CA LEU A 109 2.33 10.31 -15.98
C LEU A 109 0.97 10.94 -15.67
N PRO A 110 -0.05 10.15 -15.33
CA PRO A 110 -1.26 10.69 -14.75
C PRO A 110 -0.94 11.35 -13.39
N PRO A 111 -1.74 12.33 -12.94
CA PRO A 111 -1.57 12.89 -11.61
C PRO A 111 -1.68 11.80 -10.55
N VAL A 112 -0.91 11.95 -9.46
CA VAL A 112 -0.94 11.02 -8.31
C VAL A 112 -2.36 10.91 -7.76
N GLU A 113 -3.03 12.05 -7.62
CA GLU A 113 -4.43 12.18 -7.26
C GLU A 113 -5.06 13.36 -8.04
N GLU A 114 -6.34 13.24 -8.38
CA GLU A 114 -7.09 14.34 -9.00
C GLU A 114 -7.25 15.48 -8.00
N SER A 115 -6.63 16.63 -8.27
CA SER A 115 -6.74 17.80 -7.42
C SER A 115 -7.97 18.62 -7.78
N GLN A 116 -8.86 18.85 -6.81
CA GLN A 116 -9.95 19.82 -6.91
C GLN A 116 -9.59 21.17 -6.28
N HIS A 117 -8.40 21.27 -5.70
CA HIS A 117 -7.92 22.43 -4.95
C HIS A 117 -6.78 23.14 -5.70
N GLU A 118 -6.44 24.34 -5.21
CA GLU A 118 -5.32 25.12 -5.74
C GLU A 118 -4.01 24.33 -5.64
N GLN A 119 -3.24 24.34 -6.71
CA GLN A 119 -1.95 23.66 -6.81
C GLN A 119 -0.82 24.69 -6.79
N LEU A 120 0.29 24.35 -6.14
CA LEU A 120 1.48 25.18 -6.19
C LEU A 120 1.95 25.37 -7.64
N SER A 121 2.27 26.61 -8.00
CA SER A 121 2.88 26.96 -9.29
C SER A 121 4.39 27.21 -9.18
N ALA A 122 4.89 27.48 -7.98
CA ALA A 122 6.30 27.68 -7.67
C ALA A 122 6.61 27.12 -6.26
N PRO A 123 7.89 26.83 -5.94
CA PRO A 123 8.28 26.44 -4.60
C PRO A 123 7.88 27.51 -3.57
N GLN A 124 7.17 27.11 -2.52
CA GLN A 124 6.65 28.03 -1.51
C GLN A 124 6.65 27.38 -0.11
N GLN A 125 6.91 28.19 0.92
CA GLN A 125 6.70 27.78 2.30
C GLN A 125 5.23 27.96 2.69
N VAL A 126 4.63 26.91 3.25
CA VAL A 126 3.25 26.91 3.75
C VAL A 126 3.26 26.72 5.26
N THR A 127 2.47 27.53 5.95
CA THR A 127 2.31 27.41 7.40
C THR A 127 1.07 26.58 7.72
N VAL A 128 1.29 25.54 8.52
CA VAL A 128 0.30 24.55 8.88
C VAL A 128 0.33 24.36 10.39
N ARG A 129 -0.77 24.73 11.09
CA ARG A 129 -0.86 24.64 12.55
C ARG A 129 0.35 25.26 13.30
N GLY A 130 0.93 26.33 12.75
CA GLY A 130 2.09 27.02 13.30
C GLY A 130 3.46 26.41 12.93
N GLN A 131 3.50 25.30 12.20
CA GLN A 131 4.73 24.71 11.64
C GLN A 131 4.89 25.10 10.16
N GLN A 132 6.12 25.28 9.71
CA GLN A 132 6.42 25.66 8.32
C GLN A 132 6.84 24.42 7.53
N PHE A 133 6.25 24.25 6.35
CA PHE A 133 6.56 23.17 5.42
C PHE A 133 6.91 23.76 4.06
N GLN A 134 8.00 23.27 3.47
CA GLN A 134 8.38 23.63 2.11
C GLN A 134 7.61 22.74 1.13
N GLY A 135 6.84 23.36 0.23
CA GLY A 135 6.13 22.71 -0.86
C GLY A 135 6.74 22.98 -2.22
N TYR A 136 6.54 22.06 -3.15
CA TYR A 136 7.02 22.14 -4.53
C TYR A 136 5.91 21.81 -5.54
N PRO A 137 5.88 22.46 -6.73
CA PRO A 137 4.89 22.19 -7.77
C PRO A 137 5.09 20.83 -8.48
N GLY A 138 6.29 20.27 -8.40
CA GLY A 138 6.65 18.97 -8.98
C GLY A 138 7.52 18.16 -8.01
N TYR A 139 7.62 16.86 -8.27
CA TYR A 139 8.43 15.97 -7.43
C TYR A 139 9.84 16.54 -7.30
N THR A 140 10.32 16.58 -6.06
CA THR A 140 11.65 17.07 -5.72
C THR A 140 12.26 16.06 -4.76
N PRO A 141 13.50 15.59 -4.99
CA PRO A 141 14.17 14.69 -4.05
C PRO A 141 14.20 15.28 -2.64
N GLY A 142 13.82 14.47 -1.65
CA GLY A 142 13.60 14.94 -0.27
C GLY A 142 12.23 15.55 0.00
N ALA A 143 11.37 15.65 -1.01
CA ALA A 143 9.95 15.96 -0.92
C ALA A 143 9.09 14.90 -1.64
N PRO A 144 9.12 13.63 -1.18
CA PRO A 144 8.58 12.53 -1.96
C PRO A 144 7.06 12.34 -1.79
N TYR A 145 6.39 13.11 -0.92
CA TYR A 145 4.97 12.92 -0.62
C TYR A 145 4.12 13.92 -1.40
N TYR A 146 3.16 13.41 -2.16
CA TYR A 146 2.20 14.25 -2.88
C TYR A 146 0.96 14.53 -2.03
N PHE A 147 0.53 15.78 -2.01
CA PHE A 147 -0.71 16.23 -1.40
C PHE A 147 -1.60 16.89 -2.45
N GLY A 148 -2.86 16.47 -2.55
CA GLY A 148 -3.84 17.02 -3.50
C GLY A 148 -4.36 18.43 -3.19
N GLY A 149 -3.97 18.99 -2.04
CA GLY A 149 -4.48 20.26 -1.52
C GLY A 149 -5.77 20.06 -0.72
N ASP A 150 -5.88 20.71 0.44
CA ASP A 150 -7.08 20.82 1.28
C ASP A 150 -6.80 21.75 2.49
N TRP A 151 -7.80 22.13 3.28
CA TRP A 151 -7.69 22.93 4.51
C TRP A 151 -6.92 24.26 4.38
N GLY A 152 -6.99 24.88 3.18
CA GLY A 152 -6.26 26.12 2.88
C GLY A 152 -4.77 25.91 2.61
N VAL A 153 -4.32 24.66 2.49
CA VAL A 153 -2.97 24.30 2.05
C VAL A 153 -3.04 23.91 0.57
N PRO A 154 -2.26 24.57 -0.31
CA PRO A 154 -2.24 24.21 -1.72
C PRO A 154 -1.68 22.80 -1.90
N GLY A 155 -2.07 22.13 -2.98
CA GLY A 155 -1.49 20.85 -3.32
C GLY A 155 -0.09 20.98 -3.93
N GLY A 156 0.66 19.90 -3.84
CA GLY A 156 2.06 19.84 -4.27
C GLY A 156 2.83 18.73 -3.58
N TRP A 157 4.15 18.79 -3.70
CA TRP A 157 5.08 17.81 -3.16
C TRP A 157 5.75 18.34 -1.89
N TYR A 158 5.79 17.52 -0.85
CA TYR A 158 6.23 17.89 0.49
C TYR A 158 7.22 16.87 1.07
N GLY A 159 8.10 17.35 1.95
CA GLY A 159 9.06 16.54 2.69
C GLY A 159 8.44 15.59 3.71
N THR A 160 7.29 15.97 4.25
CA THR A 160 6.60 15.20 5.28
C THR A 160 5.11 15.12 4.99
N PRO A 161 4.45 14.01 5.32
CA PRO A 161 3.02 13.82 5.09
C PRO A 161 2.18 14.45 6.21
N PHE A 162 2.29 15.77 6.41
CA PHE A 162 1.64 16.46 7.55
C PHE A 162 0.11 16.28 7.60
N TRP A 163 -0.54 16.06 6.45
CA TRP A 163 -1.99 15.85 6.34
C TRP A 163 -2.46 14.56 7.02
N GLU A 164 -1.61 13.53 7.12
CA GLU A 164 -1.97 12.29 7.80
C GLU A 164 -2.29 12.57 9.28
N THR A 165 -1.51 13.43 9.92
CA THR A 165 -1.77 13.86 11.31
C THR A 165 -3.02 14.75 11.44
N MET A 166 -3.36 15.50 10.38
CA MET A 166 -4.57 16.30 10.37
C MET A 166 -5.82 15.43 10.32
N LEU A 167 -5.81 14.43 9.44
CA LEU A 167 -6.87 13.45 9.29
C LEU A 167 -7.10 12.73 10.62
N LEU A 168 -6.06 12.21 11.26
CA LEU A 168 -6.16 11.56 12.57
C LEU A 168 -6.75 12.49 13.64
N GLY A 169 -6.30 13.75 13.71
CA GLY A 169 -6.84 14.73 14.66
C GLY A 169 -8.32 15.09 14.39
N SER A 170 -8.73 15.12 13.13
CA SER A 170 -10.12 15.41 12.75
C SER A 170 -11.08 14.26 13.11
N VAL A 171 -10.62 13.02 13.01
CA VAL A 171 -11.41 11.82 13.33
C VAL A 171 -11.61 11.67 14.83
N LEU A 172 -10.59 11.98 15.64
CA LEU A 172 -10.72 11.99 17.10
C LEU A 172 -11.55 13.17 17.61
N GLY A 173 -11.52 14.32 16.92
CA GLY A 173 -12.40 15.46 17.22
C GLY A 173 -13.87 15.23 16.86
N ALA A 174 -14.15 14.45 15.81
CA ALA A 174 -15.50 14.10 15.37
C ALA A 174 -16.07 12.83 16.05
N GLY A 175 -15.25 12.10 16.82
CA GLY A 175 -15.53 10.75 17.29
C GLY A 175 -16.18 10.59 18.67
N MET A 176 -16.66 11.65 19.34
CA MET A 176 -17.53 11.48 20.52
C MET A 176 -19.02 11.32 20.14
N TYR A 177 -19.43 11.69 18.92
CA TYR A 177 -20.84 11.66 18.50
C TYR A 177 -21.02 11.42 16.99
N GLY A 178 -20.65 10.26 16.47
CA GLY A 178 -20.98 9.94 15.08
C GLY A 178 -20.29 8.70 14.55
N GLY A 179 -20.92 7.54 14.72
CA GLY A 179 -20.35 6.25 14.39
C GLY A 179 -19.91 6.09 12.93
N GLY A 180 -18.83 5.32 12.75
CA GLY A 180 -18.80 4.30 11.69
C GLY A 180 -18.08 4.60 10.38
N MET A 181 -17.17 5.58 10.29
CA MET A 181 -16.39 5.80 9.05
C MET A 181 -14.98 5.19 9.04
N PHE A 182 -14.52 4.62 10.17
CA PHE A 182 -13.28 3.84 10.28
C PHE A 182 -13.62 2.44 10.78
N GLY A 183 -14.48 1.74 10.02
CA GLY A 183 -14.93 0.40 10.32
C GLY A 183 -13.90 -0.64 9.91
N GLY A 184 -13.02 -1.01 10.84
CA GLY A 184 -12.46 -2.37 10.93
C GLY A 184 -11.32 -2.71 9.99
N GLY A 185 -10.11 -2.30 10.36
CA GLY A 185 -8.87 -2.74 9.76
C GLY A 185 -7.78 -1.79 10.20
N THR A 186 -6.76 -2.30 10.87
CA THR A 186 -5.66 -1.58 11.49
C THR A 186 -4.85 -0.79 10.45
N PHE A 187 -5.37 0.32 9.94
CA PHE A 187 -4.64 1.29 9.11
C PHE A 187 -3.89 2.24 10.04
N GLY A 188 -2.84 1.68 10.62
CA GLY A 188 -1.90 2.31 11.54
C GLY A 188 -0.67 1.42 11.68
N GLY A 189 -0.10 0.98 10.56
CA GLY A 189 1.06 0.09 10.53
C GLY A 189 1.60 -0.02 9.12
N GLY A 190 2.54 0.85 8.76
CA GLY A 190 3.18 0.80 7.44
C GLY A 190 4.00 2.03 7.06
N TYR A 191 3.96 3.09 7.86
CA TYR A 191 4.82 4.27 7.69
C TYR A 191 5.34 4.69 9.07
N GLY A 192 6.59 4.30 9.38
CA GLY A 192 7.30 4.82 10.57
C GLY A 192 7.42 3.91 11.80
N MET A 193 7.85 2.64 11.66
CA MET A 193 8.39 1.84 12.78
C MET A 193 9.68 1.14 12.30
N GLY A 194 10.77 1.88 12.31
CA GLY A 194 12.11 1.39 11.96
C GLY A 194 13.21 1.99 12.83
N TYR A 195 12.85 2.58 13.97
CA TYR A 195 13.78 3.22 14.89
C TYR A 195 13.27 2.99 16.33
N ASP A 196 14.12 2.43 17.18
CA ASP A 196 13.96 2.23 18.63
C ASP A 196 13.08 1.08 19.17
N GLU A 197 13.33 -0.16 18.71
CA GLU A 197 13.03 -1.33 19.56
C GLU A 197 14.11 -2.41 19.40
N GLY A 198 15.35 -1.98 19.63
CA GLY A 198 16.46 -2.85 19.99
C GLY A 198 16.69 -2.72 21.49
N TYR A 199 16.70 -3.86 22.18
CA TYR A 199 16.93 -4.09 23.61
C TYR A 199 15.67 -4.14 24.49
N GLU A 200 15.56 -5.29 25.17
CA GLU A 200 14.77 -5.53 26.39
C GLU A 200 13.39 -6.20 26.26
N ALA A 201 13.37 -7.40 25.68
CA ALA A 201 12.37 -8.42 25.98
C ALA A 201 12.99 -9.82 25.87
N GLY A 202 13.87 -10.13 26.83
CA GLY A 202 14.61 -11.39 26.88
C GLY A 202 15.07 -11.70 28.30
N GLN A 203 14.16 -11.63 29.26
CA GLN A 203 14.31 -12.13 30.63
C GLN A 203 12.94 -12.04 31.31
N ASP A 204 12.16 -13.11 31.18
CA ASP A 204 11.19 -13.59 32.18
C ASP A 204 10.44 -14.80 31.58
N ALA A 205 11.12 -15.94 31.61
CA ALA A 205 10.49 -17.25 31.60
C ALA A 205 11.07 -18.00 32.79
N ASP A 206 10.50 -17.69 33.95
CA ASP A 206 10.79 -18.37 35.22
C ASP A 206 10.55 -19.87 35.08
N SER A 207 11.56 -20.62 35.48
CA SER A 207 11.67 -22.06 35.37
C SER A 207 11.35 -22.65 36.73
N GLY A 208 10.22 -23.36 36.86
CA GLY A 208 10.01 -24.23 38.02
C GLY A 208 8.63 -24.87 38.08
N GLY A 209 8.58 -26.20 38.01
CA GLY A 209 7.40 -26.96 38.46
C GLY A 209 7.19 -28.29 37.75
N SER A 210 7.87 -29.33 38.22
CA SER A 210 7.76 -30.73 37.77
C SER A 210 6.48 -31.45 38.23
N ASP A 211 6.24 -32.57 37.54
CA ASP A 211 5.55 -33.81 37.93
C ASP A 211 4.03 -33.97 37.73
N GLY A 212 3.69 -35.03 36.97
CA GLY A 212 2.35 -35.60 36.94
C GLY A 212 2.01 -36.60 35.82
N GLY A 213 2.64 -37.79 35.81
CA GLY A 213 1.88 -39.04 35.56
C GLY A 213 1.76 -39.62 34.14
N ASN A 214 2.57 -40.66 33.92
CA ASN A 214 2.50 -41.79 32.99
C ASN A 214 1.11 -42.32 32.53
N ALA A 215 0.95 -42.68 31.25
CA ALA A 215 0.28 -43.92 30.79
C ALA A 215 0.34 -44.10 29.25
N ASP A 216 1.12 -45.10 28.83
CA ASP A 216 0.84 -46.14 27.81
C ASP A 216 0.00 -45.85 26.55
N GLY A 217 0.55 -46.23 25.39
CA GLY A 217 -0.27 -46.81 24.32
C GLY A 217 0.19 -46.62 22.87
N GLY A 218 1.00 -47.56 22.37
CA GLY A 218 0.77 -48.14 21.02
C GLY A 218 1.56 -47.60 19.83
N ASP A 219 2.68 -48.27 19.56
CA ASP A 219 3.31 -48.46 18.25
C ASP A 219 2.33 -49.05 17.22
N PHE A 220 2.27 -48.47 16.01
CA PHE A 220 1.94 -49.18 14.77
C PHE A 220 2.60 -48.49 13.58
N GLY A 221 3.75 -49.01 13.15
CA GLY A 221 4.27 -48.80 11.79
C GLY A 221 3.41 -49.45 10.70
N GLY A 222 3.58 -49.02 9.45
CA GLY A 222 3.02 -49.72 8.28
C GLY A 222 2.98 -48.88 7.02
N GLY A 223 3.75 -49.26 6.00
CA GLY A 223 3.95 -48.52 4.75
C GLY A 223 2.74 -48.42 3.81
N GLY A 224 2.92 -47.65 2.74
CA GLY A 224 1.93 -47.52 1.67
C GLY A 224 2.34 -46.53 0.60
N ASP A 225 3.27 -46.94 -0.27
CA ASP A 225 3.48 -46.39 -1.61
C ASP A 225 2.15 -46.38 -2.40
N PHE A 226 1.80 -45.25 -3.02
CA PHE A 226 0.81 -45.23 -4.11
C PHE A 226 1.33 -44.34 -5.25
N GLY A 227 2.11 -44.96 -6.11
CA GLY A 227 2.33 -44.52 -7.49
C GLY A 227 1.29 -45.13 -8.45
N GLY A 228 1.17 -44.49 -9.62
CA GLY A 228 0.40 -44.96 -10.80
C GLY A 228 -1.02 -44.37 -10.84
N GLY A 229 -1.48 -43.71 -11.90
CA GLY A 229 -1.22 -43.86 -13.33
C GLY A 229 -2.59 -43.99 -14.01
N GLY A 230 -2.88 -43.22 -15.06
CA GLY A 230 -4.16 -43.32 -15.76
C GLY A 230 -4.41 -42.21 -16.78
N ASP A 231 -3.89 -42.40 -17.98
CA ASP A 231 -4.39 -41.80 -19.23
C ASP A 231 -5.89 -42.09 -19.39
N PHE A 232 -6.68 -41.07 -19.75
CA PHE A 232 -7.96 -41.29 -20.41
C PHE A 232 -7.98 -40.54 -21.74
N GLY A 233 -7.81 -41.34 -22.79
CA GLY A 233 -7.83 -40.95 -24.19
C GLY A 233 -9.18 -40.42 -24.67
N GLY A 234 -9.11 -39.75 -25.83
CA GLY A 234 -10.24 -39.17 -26.54
C GLY A 234 -11.13 -40.18 -27.26
N GLY A 235 -12.13 -39.61 -27.93
CA GLY A 235 -13.01 -40.27 -28.87
C GLY A 235 -13.71 -39.20 -29.71
N ASP A 236 -13.79 -39.48 -31.00
CA ASP A 236 -14.37 -38.67 -32.09
C ASP A 236 -15.85 -38.26 -31.88
#